data_AF-A0A176Q272-F1
#
_entry.id   AF-A0A176Q272-F1
#
_cell.length_a   1.000
_cell.length_b   1.000
_cell.length_c   1.000
_cell.angle_alpha   90.00
_cell.angle_beta   90.00
_cell.angle_gamma   90.00
#
_symmetry.space_group_name_H-M   'P 1'
#
loop_
_entity.id
_entity.type
_entity.pdbx_description
1 polymer ?
#
loop_
_entity_poly.entity_id
_entity_poly.type
_entity_poly.pdbx_seq_one_letter_code
_entity_poly.pdbx_strand_id
1 'polypeptide(L)'
;MGTTKISEFLFNIKGKVAKQHDEPIIEKNLYTILGFKDVEDFEHKTSKSVNKKIWQLFIDCFTKEIDYVATKQVVKNVVCNIAKSAQGNAFTEAESLILNEKQDNKKRERAIKKATSILKKINPEKAFYELSVIKKQAEDFLQTDFYKAQSKPLPGFAPSGAQLFAETLKYIETLEKLSEVKKEDLTKSFLLNYISSLNKKYPKSQGKREDAIRILSSDELKSFYNKGVEEGILQPLVSYKECRNLYDKMSKTKNECIIKKEEQEKASKSITSIISDIKKCREAVLSCKNFQSSYIKEKAEHPFRGNACQKMIDIYQERIAGYQEKIRQNLNQIRAILKDTPQDVEEFEEIINCAHEAEQYDEIFDSALICLPNIQNKLDIQPENPLTELRASQINFEIELTRLCEQNIRVSM
;
A
#
# COMPACT_ATOMS: atom_id res chain seq x y z
N MET A 1 72.86 -17.74 22.86
CA MET A 1 71.46 -17.30 22.65
C MET A 1 70.97 -16.81 24.01
N GLY A 2 70.77 -15.54 24.32
CA GLY A 2 70.43 -14.38 23.52
C GLY A 2 69.19 -13.72 24.15
N THR A 3 69.32 -13.14 25.34
CA THR A 3 68.30 -12.25 25.92
C THR A 3 68.99 -11.00 26.46
N THR A 4 69.04 -10.01 25.57
CA THR A 4 69.54 -8.67 25.81
C THR A 4 68.69 -7.97 26.86
N LYS A 5 69.38 -7.31 27.79
CA LYS A 5 68.85 -6.42 28.83
C LYS A 5 67.91 -5.37 28.24
N ILE A 6 66.77 -5.15 28.90
CA ILE A 6 65.94 -3.96 28.71
C ILE A 6 66.74 -2.77 29.25
N SER A 7 67.27 -1.94 28.36
CA SER A 7 67.93 -0.69 28.74
C SER A 7 66.87 0.41 28.87
N GLU A 8 66.71 0.92 30.08
CA GLU A 8 66.20 2.27 30.33
C GLU A 8 67.13 3.27 29.63
N PHE A 9 66.67 3.92 28.55
CA PHE A 9 67.24 5.20 28.14
C PHE A 9 66.18 6.05 27.40
N LEU A 10 65.62 6.98 28.16
CA LEU A 10 65.45 8.40 27.84
C LEU A 10 65.08 8.77 26.38
N PHE A 11 63.83 9.19 26.20
CA PHE A 11 63.57 10.37 25.37
C PHE A 11 62.74 11.40 26.15
N ASN A 12 63.49 12.22 26.88
CA ASN A 12 63.12 13.58 27.22
C ASN A 12 63.15 14.40 25.92
N ILE A 13 62.02 14.52 25.23
CA ILE A 13 61.83 15.55 24.20
C ILE A 13 60.94 16.62 24.80
N LYS A 14 61.59 17.66 25.34
CA LYS A 14 61.05 19.01 25.45
C LYS A 14 60.73 19.52 24.02
N GLY A 15 59.65 19.01 23.44
CA GLY A 15 58.96 19.61 22.32
C GLY A 15 57.75 20.33 22.88
N LYS A 16 57.53 21.57 22.47
CA LYS A 16 56.28 22.30 22.73
C LYS A 16 55.11 21.36 22.43
N VAL A 17 54.47 20.82 23.46
CA VAL A 17 53.13 20.28 23.36
C VAL A 17 52.28 21.50 23.08
N ALA A 18 52.09 21.81 21.80
CA ALA A 18 50.91 22.54 21.39
C ALA A 18 49.78 21.80 22.10
N LYS A 19 49.08 22.49 23.01
CA LYS A 19 47.89 21.94 23.65
C LYS A 19 47.04 21.39 22.51
N GLN A 20 47.06 20.07 22.33
CA GLN A 20 45.97 19.40 21.67
C GLN A 20 44.82 19.72 22.61
N HIS A 21 44.03 20.71 22.22
CA HIS A 21 42.70 20.81 22.78
C HIS A 21 42.09 19.45 22.47
N ASP A 22 42.00 18.60 23.50
CA ASP A 22 41.18 17.40 23.44
C ASP A 22 39.87 17.83 22.79
N GLU A 23 39.57 17.25 21.63
CA GLU A 23 38.32 17.54 20.93
C GLU A 23 37.21 17.32 21.95
N PRO A 24 36.33 18.32 22.18
CA PRO A 24 35.29 18.15 23.16
C PRO A 24 34.48 16.93 22.74
N ILE A 25 34.31 16.02 23.69
CA ILE A 25 33.52 14.78 23.61
C ILE A 25 32.09 15.15 23.21
N ILE A 26 31.86 15.34 21.90
CA ILE A 26 30.57 15.66 21.27
C ILE A 26 30.47 14.89 19.96
N GLU A 27 30.73 13.58 20.00
CA GLU A 27 30.42 12.70 18.88
C GLU A 27 29.66 11.49 19.42
N LYS A 28 28.45 11.71 19.93
CA LYS A 28 27.57 10.60 20.35
C LYS A 28 26.76 10.07 19.17
N ASN A 29 26.42 10.93 18.20
CA ASN A 29 25.59 10.60 17.04
C ASN A 29 25.70 11.70 15.95
N LEU A 30 24.99 11.53 14.83
CA LEU A 30 24.99 12.47 13.71
C LEU A 30 24.42 13.86 14.04
N TYR A 31 23.53 13.97 15.02
CA TYR A 31 22.97 15.26 15.44
C TYR A 31 23.99 16.08 16.25
N THR A 32 24.62 15.43 17.22
CA THR A 32 25.60 16.06 18.12
C THR A 32 26.87 16.47 17.39
N ILE A 33 27.34 15.69 16.41
CA ILE A 33 28.52 16.06 15.60
C ILE A 33 28.28 17.29 14.71
N LEU A 34 27.03 17.56 14.36
CA LEU A 34 26.62 18.79 13.68
C LEU A 34 26.36 19.95 14.66
N GLY A 35 26.43 19.72 15.97
CA GLY A 35 26.21 20.76 17.00
C GLY A 35 24.74 20.97 17.37
N PHE A 36 23.87 19.98 17.16
CA PHE A 36 22.52 19.94 17.71
C PHE A 36 22.51 19.22 19.06
N LYS A 37 21.54 19.54 19.92
CA LYS A 37 21.41 18.87 21.22
C LYS A 37 20.90 17.44 21.08
N ASP A 38 19.87 17.27 20.26
CA ASP A 38 19.09 16.07 20.05
C ASP A 38 18.33 16.16 18.70
N VAL A 39 17.47 15.19 18.44
CA VAL A 39 16.65 15.12 17.21
C VAL A 39 15.66 16.28 17.18
N GLU A 40 15.07 16.62 18.32
CA GLU A 40 14.06 17.66 18.45
C GLU A 40 14.64 19.05 18.16
N ASP A 41 15.83 19.38 18.67
CA ASP A 41 16.55 20.62 18.40
C ASP A 41 16.90 20.73 16.90
N PHE A 42 17.28 19.62 16.27
CA PHE A 42 17.51 19.55 14.82
C PHE A 42 16.21 19.84 14.05
N GLU A 43 15.13 19.11 14.32
CA GLU A 43 13.86 19.24 13.60
C GLU A 43 13.28 20.66 13.76
N HIS A 44 13.33 21.22 14.97
CA HIS A 44 12.84 22.59 15.21
C HIS A 44 13.66 23.64 14.45
N LYS A 45 15.00 23.59 14.51
CA LYS A 45 15.86 24.57 13.83
C LYS A 45 15.80 24.45 12.32
N THR A 46 15.82 23.23 11.79
CA THR A 46 15.74 22.97 10.35
C THR A 46 14.37 23.39 9.82
N SER A 47 13.27 22.92 10.43
CA SER A 47 11.90 23.25 10.01
C SER A 47 11.68 24.76 10.00
N LYS A 48 12.09 25.48 11.05
CA LYS A 48 11.95 26.95 11.11
C LYS A 48 12.64 27.66 9.93
N SER A 49 13.84 27.23 9.56
CA SER A 49 14.61 27.82 8.46
C SER A 49 14.08 27.40 7.09
N VAL A 50 13.81 26.11 6.91
CA VAL A 50 13.36 25.50 5.65
C VAL A 50 11.96 25.98 5.31
N ASN A 51 11.01 25.95 6.25
CA ASN A 51 9.64 26.41 6.06
C ASN A 51 9.58 27.89 5.64
N LYS A 52 10.46 28.73 6.20
CA LYS A 52 10.57 30.13 5.78
C LYS A 52 10.98 30.26 4.30
N LYS A 53 11.92 29.43 3.85
CA LYS A 53 12.36 29.44 2.44
C LYS A 53 11.31 28.84 1.50
N ILE A 54 10.66 27.75 1.89
CA ILE A 54 9.54 27.16 1.13
C ILE A 54 8.41 28.17 0.98
N TRP A 55 8.03 28.84 2.07
CA TRP A 55 6.99 29.86 2.01
C TRP A 55 7.35 31.01 1.08
N GLN A 56 8.62 31.43 1.06
CA GLN A 56 9.08 32.43 0.09
C GLN A 56 8.96 31.93 -1.36
N LEU A 57 9.25 30.65 -1.64
CA LEU A 57 9.03 30.06 -2.96
C LEU A 57 7.54 30.11 -3.35
N PHE A 58 6.63 29.83 -2.42
CA PHE A 58 5.19 29.92 -2.69
C PHE A 58 4.76 31.36 -3.01
N ILE A 59 5.26 32.35 -2.25
CA ILE A 59 5.02 33.77 -2.54
C ILE A 59 5.49 34.14 -3.95
N ASP A 60 6.64 33.62 -4.37
CA ASP A 60 7.19 33.88 -5.71
C ASP A 60 6.31 33.25 -6.80
N CYS A 61 5.79 32.03 -6.57
CA CYS A 61 4.78 31.41 -7.44
C CYS A 61 3.50 32.24 -7.52
N PHE A 62 2.92 32.61 -6.37
CA PHE A 62 1.70 33.43 -6.30
C PHE A 62 1.85 34.73 -7.08
N THR A 63 2.98 35.42 -6.92
CA THR A 63 3.23 36.70 -7.59
C THR A 63 3.31 36.55 -9.11
N LYS A 64 3.85 35.44 -9.61
CA LYS A 64 3.92 35.16 -11.05
C LYS A 64 2.57 34.73 -11.63
N GLU A 65 1.77 34.02 -10.85
CA GLU A 65 0.59 33.32 -11.35
C GLU A 65 -0.73 34.06 -11.08
N ILE A 66 -0.73 35.10 -10.23
CA ILE A 66 -1.95 35.86 -9.88
C ILE A 66 -2.63 36.53 -11.09
N ASP A 67 -1.89 36.74 -12.17
CA ASP A 67 -2.36 37.27 -13.46
C ASP A 67 -2.27 36.27 -14.61
N TYR A 68 -1.82 35.04 -14.35
CA TYR A 68 -1.66 34.04 -15.38
C TYR A 68 -3.02 33.46 -15.79
N VAL A 69 -3.34 33.53 -17.09
CA VAL A 69 -4.70 33.26 -17.61
C VAL A 69 -5.26 31.90 -17.15
N ALA A 70 -4.42 30.87 -17.08
CA ALA A 70 -4.87 29.52 -16.72
C ALA A 70 -5.13 29.32 -15.22
N THR A 71 -4.54 30.12 -14.34
CA THR A 71 -4.62 29.89 -12.87
C THR A 71 -5.06 31.12 -12.07
N LYS A 72 -5.25 32.27 -12.74
CA LYS A 72 -5.51 33.58 -12.09
C LYS A 72 -6.60 33.50 -11.02
N GLN A 73 -7.71 32.81 -11.28
CA GLN A 73 -8.86 32.80 -10.36
C GLN A 73 -8.56 32.02 -9.09
N VAL A 74 -7.92 30.85 -9.24
CA VAL A 74 -7.49 30.01 -8.12
C VAL A 74 -6.45 30.73 -7.28
N VAL A 75 -5.41 31.28 -7.91
CA VAL A 75 -4.31 31.95 -7.20
C VAL A 75 -4.80 33.17 -6.44
N LYS A 76 -5.68 33.98 -7.05
CA LYS A 76 -6.31 35.11 -6.37
C LYS A 76 -7.07 34.67 -5.12
N ASN A 77 -7.86 33.59 -5.20
CA ASN A 77 -8.62 33.07 -4.06
C ASN A 77 -7.69 32.60 -2.94
N VAL A 78 -6.66 31.81 -3.25
CA VAL A 78 -5.68 31.34 -2.24
C VAL A 78 -4.97 32.52 -1.58
N VAL A 79 -4.44 33.46 -2.36
CA VAL A 79 -3.75 34.65 -1.86
C VAL A 79 -4.66 35.50 -0.97
N CYS A 80 -5.90 35.74 -1.40
CA CYS A 80 -6.85 36.55 -0.64
C CYS A 80 -7.26 35.87 0.67
N ASN A 81 -7.52 34.56 0.66
CA ASN A 81 -7.88 33.83 1.86
C ASN A 81 -6.77 33.88 2.92
N ILE A 82 -5.52 33.64 2.53
CA ILE A 82 -4.38 33.69 3.46
C ILE A 82 -4.11 35.13 3.94
N ALA A 83 -4.22 36.12 3.06
CA ALA A 83 -4.05 37.52 3.47
C ALA A 83 -5.18 37.98 4.41
N LYS A 84 -6.41 37.53 4.18
CA LYS A 84 -7.58 37.82 5.01
C LYS A 84 -7.52 37.13 6.36
N SER A 85 -7.02 35.90 6.46
CA SER A 85 -6.80 35.26 7.78
C SER A 85 -5.68 35.93 8.59
N ALA A 86 -4.78 36.67 7.94
CA ALA A 86 -3.76 37.47 8.59
C ALA A 86 -4.23 38.86 9.04
N GLN A 87 -5.08 39.55 8.25
CA GLN A 87 -5.49 40.94 8.49
C GLN A 87 -6.98 41.17 8.77
N GLY A 88 -7.81 40.13 8.68
CA GLY A 88 -9.26 40.21 8.85
C GLY A 88 -9.89 41.28 7.98
N ASN A 89 -10.79 42.07 8.57
CA ASN A 89 -11.56 43.10 7.88
C ASN A 89 -10.69 44.23 7.29
N ALA A 90 -9.45 44.41 7.75
CA ALA A 90 -8.53 45.42 7.20
C ALA A 90 -8.04 45.07 5.77
N PHE A 91 -8.31 43.84 5.31
CA PHE A 91 -7.98 43.38 3.96
C PHE A 91 -9.17 43.41 2.98
N THR A 92 -10.41 43.58 3.44
CA THR A 92 -11.63 43.45 2.62
C THR A 92 -11.63 44.37 1.38
N GLU A 93 -11.14 45.60 1.52
CA GLU A 93 -11.03 46.51 0.36
C GLU A 93 -10.05 45.95 -0.67
N ALA A 94 -8.86 45.51 -0.25
CA ALA A 94 -7.85 44.97 -1.16
C ALA A 94 -8.29 43.64 -1.80
N GLU A 95 -8.96 42.77 -1.03
CA GLU A 95 -9.61 41.55 -1.53
C GLU A 95 -10.58 41.88 -2.67
N SER A 96 -11.46 42.87 -2.47
CA SER A 96 -12.43 43.30 -3.49
C SER A 96 -11.75 43.83 -4.76
N LEU A 97 -10.61 44.52 -4.63
CA LEU A 97 -9.83 45.03 -5.76
C LEU A 97 -9.14 43.92 -6.55
N ILE A 98 -8.71 42.84 -5.88
CA ILE A 98 -7.99 41.72 -6.50
C ILE A 98 -8.96 40.80 -7.26
N LEU A 99 -10.12 40.51 -6.65
CA LEU A 99 -11.11 39.57 -7.18
C LEU A 99 -11.97 40.15 -8.30
N ASN A 100 -12.16 41.47 -8.35
CA ASN A 100 -12.98 42.12 -9.38
C ASN A 100 -12.18 42.47 -10.65
N GLU A 101 -12.57 41.91 -11.80
CA GLU A 101 -11.87 42.11 -13.08
C GLU A 101 -12.12 43.47 -13.74
N LYS A 102 -13.17 44.20 -13.37
CA LYS A 102 -13.56 45.50 -13.96
C LYS A 102 -12.90 46.72 -13.30
N GLN A 103 -11.84 46.51 -12.51
CA GLN A 103 -11.20 47.53 -11.68
C GLN A 103 -10.10 48.31 -12.43
N ASP A 104 -9.77 49.50 -11.95
CA ASP A 104 -8.59 50.27 -12.38
C ASP A 104 -7.31 49.44 -12.14
N ASN A 105 -6.58 49.13 -13.22
CA ASN A 105 -5.35 48.34 -13.19
C ASN A 105 -4.33 48.85 -12.16
N LYS A 106 -4.21 50.17 -11.95
CA LYS A 106 -3.27 50.73 -10.96
C LYS A 106 -3.72 50.46 -9.52
N LYS A 107 -5.02 50.52 -9.24
CA LYS A 107 -5.56 50.22 -7.90
C LYS A 107 -5.41 48.72 -7.59
N ARG A 108 -5.70 47.88 -8.57
CA ARG A 108 -5.53 46.43 -8.46
C ARG A 108 -4.07 46.03 -8.22
N GLU A 109 -3.12 46.61 -8.96
CA GLU A 109 -1.69 46.33 -8.78
C GLU A 109 -1.22 46.70 -7.35
N ARG A 110 -1.69 47.82 -6.80
CA ARG A 110 -1.43 48.21 -5.41
C ARG A 110 -2.02 47.21 -4.41
N ALA A 111 -3.22 46.70 -4.68
CA ALA A 111 -3.86 45.69 -3.84
C ALA A 111 -3.08 44.36 -3.83
N ILE A 112 -2.60 43.91 -5.00
CA ILE A 112 -1.71 42.73 -5.11
C ILE A 112 -0.43 42.96 -4.30
N LYS A 113 0.23 44.12 -4.46
CA LYS A 113 1.42 44.47 -3.67
C LYS A 113 1.16 44.44 -2.16
N LYS A 114 -0.02 44.91 -1.72
CA LYS A 114 -0.47 44.82 -0.31
C LYS A 114 -0.60 43.36 0.12
N ALA A 115 -1.27 42.51 -0.66
CA ALA A 115 -1.42 41.09 -0.38
C ALA A 115 -0.07 40.37 -0.28
N THR A 116 0.83 40.57 -1.25
CA THR A 116 2.20 40.02 -1.21
C THR A 116 2.98 40.51 0.01
N SER A 117 2.83 41.77 0.42
CA SER A 117 3.47 42.30 1.63
C SER A 117 2.97 41.60 2.90
N ILE A 118 1.66 41.30 2.98
CA ILE A 118 1.07 40.55 4.09
C ILE A 118 1.63 39.13 4.13
N LEU A 119 1.62 38.44 2.99
CA LEU A 119 2.16 37.08 2.86
C LEU A 119 3.65 37.02 3.24
N LYS A 120 4.45 38.05 2.96
CA LYS A 120 5.86 38.12 3.39
C LYS A 120 6.06 38.29 4.89
N LYS A 121 5.06 38.84 5.60
CA LYS A 121 5.12 39.14 7.04
C LYS A 121 4.47 38.07 7.91
N ILE A 122 3.62 37.23 7.35
CA ILE A 122 2.96 36.16 8.09
C ILE A 122 4.00 35.14 8.60
N ASN A 123 3.73 34.54 9.77
CA ASN A 123 4.50 33.39 10.21
C ASN A 123 4.28 32.22 9.21
N PRO A 124 5.34 31.59 8.68
CA PRO A 124 5.22 30.44 7.78
C PRO A 124 4.33 29.31 8.32
N GLU A 125 4.42 28.97 9.60
CA GLU A 125 3.59 27.92 10.22
C GLU A 125 2.10 28.27 10.14
N LYS A 126 1.76 29.53 10.44
CA LYS A 126 0.39 30.03 10.26
C LYS A 126 -0.01 29.96 8.78
N ALA A 127 0.84 30.37 7.86
CA ALA A 127 0.52 30.31 6.43
C ALA A 127 0.28 28.88 5.92
N PHE A 128 1.11 27.92 6.32
CA PHE A 128 0.92 26.50 5.96
C PHE A 128 -0.36 25.94 6.57
N TYR A 129 -0.69 26.32 7.81
CA TYR A 129 -1.98 25.98 8.42
C TYR A 129 -3.16 26.54 7.63
N GLU A 130 -3.11 27.80 7.22
CA GLU A 130 -4.19 28.39 6.41
C GLU A 130 -4.29 27.71 5.04
N LEU A 131 -3.17 27.33 4.43
CA LEU A 131 -3.16 26.55 3.18
C LEU A 131 -3.82 25.18 3.36
N SER A 132 -3.57 24.49 4.48
CA SER A 132 -4.20 23.20 4.77
C SER A 132 -5.70 23.33 5.06
N VAL A 133 -6.14 24.42 5.68
CA VAL A 133 -7.57 24.75 5.84
C VAL A 133 -8.24 24.93 4.49
N ILE A 134 -7.63 25.69 3.56
CA ILE A 134 -8.17 25.89 2.21
C ILE A 134 -8.25 24.55 1.46
N LYS A 135 -7.20 23.71 1.57
CA LYS A 135 -7.18 22.37 0.98
C LYS A 135 -8.34 21.52 1.49
N LYS A 136 -8.50 21.44 2.82
CA LYS A 136 -9.57 20.67 3.45
C LYS A 136 -10.95 21.15 3.04
N GLN A 137 -11.17 22.47 2.97
CA GLN A 137 -12.44 23.03 2.48
C GLN A 137 -12.74 22.61 1.03
N ALA A 138 -11.72 22.56 0.17
CA ALA A 138 -11.88 22.06 -1.19
C ALA A 138 -12.19 20.56 -1.22
N GLU A 139 -11.47 19.75 -0.45
CA GLU A 139 -11.72 18.30 -0.32
C GLU A 139 -13.14 18.00 0.17
N ASP A 140 -13.55 18.65 1.27
CA ASP A 140 -14.89 18.49 1.86
C ASP A 140 -15.98 18.87 0.85
N PHE A 141 -15.79 19.96 0.09
CA PHE A 141 -16.74 20.38 -0.94
C PHE A 141 -16.87 19.34 -2.06
N LEU A 142 -15.76 18.76 -2.53
CA LEU A 142 -15.75 17.77 -3.61
C LEU A 142 -16.44 16.45 -3.22
N GLN A 143 -16.58 16.17 -1.93
CA GLN A 143 -17.30 15.00 -1.43
C GLN A 143 -18.82 15.20 -1.37
N THR A 144 -19.31 16.44 -1.46
CA THR A 144 -20.74 16.76 -1.36
C THR A 144 -21.55 16.22 -2.55
N ASP A 145 -22.80 15.85 -2.29
CA ASP A 145 -23.73 15.39 -3.33
C ASP A 145 -24.05 16.51 -4.34
N PHE A 146 -23.95 17.77 -3.90
CA PHE A 146 -24.04 18.95 -4.77
C PHE A 146 -22.95 18.95 -5.85
N TYR A 147 -21.69 18.70 -5.49
CA TYR A 147 -20.61 18.58 -6.47
C TYR A 147 -20.84 17.40 -7.42
N LYS A 148 -21.20 16.22 -6.90
CA LYS A 148 -21.47 15.03 -7.72
C LYS A 148 -22.57 15.30 -8.76
N ALA A 149 -23.63 16.01 -8.37
CA ALA A 149 -24.73 16.40 -9.25
C ALA A 149 -24.33 17.44 -10.32
N GLN A 150 -23.33 18.29 -10.06
CA GLN A 150 -22.87 19.36 -10.95
C GLN A 150 -21.51 19.08 -11.63
N SER A 151 -20.98 17.87 -11.49
CA SER A 151 -19.62 17.49 -11.92
C SER A 151 -19.40 17.49 -13.45
N LYS A 152 -20.48 17.54 -14.26
CA LYS A 152 -20.37 17.60 -15.72
C LYS A 152 -20.12 19.05 -16.18
N PRO A 153 -19.00 19.35 -16.85
CA PRO A 153 -18.78 20.66 -17.46
C PRO A 153 -19.83 20.91 -18.54
N LEU A 154 -20.48 22.08 -18.51
CA LEU A 154 -21.22 22.56 -19.66
C LEU A 154 -20.22 23.18 -20.65
N PRO A 155 -20.10 22.66 -21.89
CA PRO A 155 -19.18 23.22 -22.88
C PRO A 155 -19.48 24.70 -23.14
N GLY A 156 -18.45 25.55 -23.09
CA GLY A 156 -18.57 26.99 -23.40
C GLY A 156 -18.89 27.92 -22.22
N PHE A 157 -19.00 27.41 -20.99
CA PHE A 157 -19.18 28.21 -19.78
C PHE A 157 -17.88 28.33 -18.98
N ALA A 158 -17.69 29.48 -18.31
CA ALA A 158 -16.62 29.67 -17.33
C ALA A 158 -16.70 28.57 -16.24
N PRO A 159 -15.57 28.20 -15.60
CA PRO A 159 -15.60 27.14 -14.61
C PRO A 159 -16.62 27.45 -13.52
N SER A 160 -17.50 26.49 -13.26
CA SER A 160 -18.49 26.63 -12.19
C SER A 160 -17.77 26.79 -10.85
N GLY A 161 -18.44 27.37 -9.84
CA GLY A 161 -17.87 27.46 -8.49
C GLY A 161 -17.37 26.10 -7.97
N ALA A 162 -18.00 25.01 -8.41
CA ALA A 162 -17.59 23.64 -8.16
C ALA A 162 -16.24 23.25 -8.82
N GLN A 163 -15.98 23.67 -10.06
CA GLN A 163 -14.71 23.41 -10.74
C GLN A 163 -13.55 24.19 -10.12
N LEU A 164 -13.81 25.39 -9.58
CA LEU A 164 -12.79 26.17 -8.87
C LEU A 164 -12.25 25.45 -7.61
N PHE A 165 -13.07 24.67 -6.89
CA PHE A 165 -12.58 23.87 -5.76
C PHE A 165 -11.65 22.74 -6.21
N ALA A 166 -11.98 22.05 -7.31
CA ALA A 166 -11.12 21.02 -7.88
C ALA A 166 -9.78 21.59 -8.37
N GLU A 167 -9.81 22.75 -9.04
CA GLU A 167 -8.60 23.44 -9.48
C GLU A 167 -7.79 23.98 -8.30
N THR A 168 -8.45 24.45 -7.22
CA THR A 168 -7.78 24.88 -5.98
C THR A 168 -7.06 23.73 -5.31
N LEU A 169 -7.69 22.56 -5.19
CA LEU A 169 -7.07 21.36 -4.64
C LEU A 169 -5.83 20.98 -5.46
N LYS A 170 -5.98 20.87 -6.80
CA LYS A 170 -4.87 20.56 -7.71
C LYS A 170 -3.71 21.56 -7.60
N TYR A 171 -4.04 22.84 -7.42
CA TYR A 171 -3.04 23.88 -7.25
C TYR A 171 -2.25 23.72 -5.95
N ILE A 172 -2.94 23.49 -4.82
CA ILE A 172 -2.28 23.27 -3.53
C ILE A 172 -1.41 22.01 -3.57
N GLU A 173 -1.88 20.92 -4.16
CA GLU A 173 -1.07 19.70 -4.35
C GLU A 173 0.21 19.97 -5.17
N THR A 174 0.14 20.89 -6.14
CA THR A 174 1.30 21.28 -6.93
C THR A 174 2.33 22.04 -6.08
N LEU A 175 1.86 22.91 -5.16
CA LEU A 175 2.73 23.59 -4.20
C LEU A 175 3.35 22.61 -3.20
N GLU A 176 2.57 21.64 -2.70
CA GLU A 176 3.07 20.59 -1.81
C GLU A 176 4.17 19.78 -2.48
N LYS A 177 3.97 19.32 -3.71
CA LYS A 177 5.01 18.63 -4.51
C LYS A 177 6.25 19.49 -4.72
N LEU A 178 6.08 20.79 -5.01
CA LEU A 178 7.20 21.72 -5.12
C LEU A 178 7.98 21.80 -3.79
N SER A 179 7.28 21.83 -2.66
CA SER A 179 7.91 21.87 -1.35
C SER A 179 8.70 20.59 -1.05
N GLU A 180 8.15 19.42 -1.36
CA GLU A 180 8.80 18.12 -1.19
C GLU A 180 10.11 18.05 -1.98
N VAL A 181 10.06 18.42 -3.27
CA VAL A 181 11.24 18.42 -4.16
C VAL A 181 12.33 19.39 -3.67
N LYS A 182 11.97 20.46 -2.97
CA LYS A 182 12.93 21.48 -2.51
C LYS A 182 13.41 21.27 -1.08
N LYS A 183 12.69 20.50 -0.27
CA LYS A 183 12.94 20.38 1.17
C LYS A 183 14.33 19.82 1.48
N GLU A 184 14.75 18.77 0.79
CA GLU A 184 16.07 18.14 1.00
C GLU A 184 17.22 19.12 0.67
N ASP A 185 17.17 19.75 -0.50
CA ASP A 185 18.17 20.73 -0.93
C ASP A 185 18.26 21.94 0.01
N LEU A 186 17.12 22.43 0.49
CA LEU A 186 17.04 23.53 1.44
C LEU A 186 17.61 23.14 2.80
N THR A 187 17.33 21.91 3.25
CA THR A 187 17.87 21.34 4.50
C THR A 187 19.38 21.20 4.40
N LYS A 188 19.89 20.58 3.32
CA LYS A 188 21.32 20.46 3.04
C LYS A 188 22.02 21.83 3.03
N SER A 189 21.44 22.80 2.33
CA SER A 189 21.98 24.17 2.26
C SER A 189 21.99 24.86 3.63
N PHE A 190 20.96 24.63 4.45
CA PHE A 190 20.95 25.12 5.83
C PHE A 190 22.07 24.50 6.67
N LEU A 191 22.23 23.18 6.62
CA LEU A 191 23.23 22.47 7.42
C LEU A 191 24.66 22.87 7.01
N LEU A 192 24.96 22.96 5.72
CA LEU A 192 26.26 23.42 5.22
C LEU A 192 26.63 24.81 5.76
N ASN A 193 25.66 25.73 5.80
CA ASN A 193 25.86 27.06 6.36
C ASN A 193 26.04 27.02 7.88
N TYR A 194 25.21 26.22 8.57
CA TYR A 194 25.21 26.09 10.04
C TYR A 194 26.56 25.61 10.56
N ILE A 195 27.17 24.61 9.93
CA ILE A 195 28.42 23.99 10.42
C ILE A 195 29.70 24.64 9.88
N SER A 196 29.60 25.65 9.02
CA SER A 196 30.78 26.29 8.39
C SER A 196 31.79 26.80 9.42
N SER A 197 31.31 27.27 10.58
CA SER A 197 32.13 27.69 11.72
C SER A 197 32.78 26.51 12.45
N LEU A 198 32.05 25.38 12.59
CA LEU A 198 32.55 24.16 13.23
C LEU A 198 33.68 23.52 12.43
N ASN A 199 33.58 23.51 11.09
CA ASN A 199 34.64 22.98 10.23
C ASN A 199 35.95 23.76 10.37
N LYS A 200 35.88 25.09 10.54
CA LYS A 200 37.06 25.91 10.81
C LYS A 200 37.67 25.63 12.18
N LYS A 201 36.82 25.38 13.19
CA LYS A 201 37.26 25.14 14.57
C LYS A 201 37.80 23.71 14.78
N TYR A 202 37.23 22.73 14.08
CA TYR A 202 37.53 21.30 14.21
C TYR A 202 37.63 20.62 12.84
N PRO A 203 38.79 20.76 12.16
CA PRO A 203 38.96 20.26 10.79
C PRO A 203 39.01 18.72 10.70
N LYS A 204 39.45 18.03 11.77
CA LYS A 204 39.57 16.56 11.77
C LYS A 204 38.21 15.83 11.69
N SER A 205 37.14 16.45 12.16
CA SER A 205 35.77 15.91 12.12
C SER A 205 34.98 16.33 10.87
N GLN A 206 35.59 17.04 9.92
CA GLN A 206 34.90 17.50 8.71
C GLN A 206 34.25 16.36 7.92
N GLY A 207 34.97 15.26 7.65
CA GLY A 207 34.44 14.12 6.88
C GLY A 207 33.19 13.50 7.52
N LYS A 208 33.20 13.31 8.84
CA LYS A 208 32.03 12.79 9.57
C LYS A 208 30.84 13.76 9.52
N ARG A 209 31.09 15.07 9.54
CA ARG A 209 30.02 16.07 9.39
C ARG A 209 29.45 16.08 7.97
N GLU A 210 30.28 15.89 6.95
CA GLU A 210 29.81 15.78 5.57
C GLU A 210 28.92 14.55 5.39
N ASP A 211 29.28 13.42 5.99
CA ASP A 211 28.44 12.23 6.05
C ASP A 211 27.12 12.50 6.78
N ALA A 212 27.19 13.11 7.97
CA ALA A 212 26.00 13.48 8.75
C ALA A 212 25.06 14.40 7.96
N ILE A 213 25.59 15.39 7.22
CA ILE A 213 24.77 16.26 6.37
C ILE A 213 24.04 15.44 5.31
N ARG A 214 24.74 14.55 4.59
CA ARG A 214 24.13 13.75 3.52
C ARG A 214 23.03 12.83 4.03
N ILE A 215 23.23 12.21 5.19
CA ILE A 215 22.24 11.32 5.82
C ILE A 215 21.05 12.15 6.30
N LEU A 216 21.28 13.18 7.10
CA LEU A 216 20.22 13.94 7.77
C LEU A 216 19.48 14.92 6.84
N SER A 217 20.02 15.25 5.66
CA SER A 217 19.30 16.05 4.66
C SER A 217 18.30 15.27 3.83
N SER A 218 18.40 13.93 3.80
CA SER A 218 17.47 13.06 3.10
C SER A 218 16.44 12.51 4.08
N ASP A 219 15.15 12.69 3.79
CA ASP A 219 14.09 12.23 4.69
C ASP A 219 14.11 10.68 4.80
N GLU A 220 14.40 9.99 3.69
CA GLU A 220 14.56 8.53 3.66
C GLU A 220 15.73 8.04 4.53
N LEU A 221 16.93 8.57 4.29
CA LEU A 221 18.13 8.12 5.00
C LEU A 221 18.12 8.55 6.47
N LYS A 222 17.58 9.72 6.79
CA LYS A 222 17.38 10.19 8.17
C LYS A 222 16.45 9.24 8.93
N SER A 223 15.32 8.87 8.33
CA SER A 223 14.37 7.94 8.93
C SER A 223 15.00 6.56 9.16
N PHE A 224 15.68 6.03 8.13
CA PHE A 224 16.41 4.77 8.24
C PHE A 224 17.51 4.82 9.30
N TYR A 225 18.26 5.92 9.37
CA TYR A 225 19.30 6.13 10.37
C TYR A 225 18.74 6.13 11.79
N ASN A 226 17.70 6.93 12.06
CA ASN A 226 17.11 7.04 13.39
C ASN A 226 16.63 5.68 13.89
N LYS A 227 15.88 4.98 13.05
CA LYS A 227 15.39 3.64 13.35
C LYS A 227 16.53 2.63 13.50
N GLY A 228 17.49 2.65 12.59
CA GLY A 228 18.62 1.71 12.61
C GLY A 228 19.54 1.89 13.81
N VAL A 229 19.70 3.11 14.33
CA VAL A 229 20.44 3.35 15.58
C VAL A 229 19.66 2.87 16.79
N GLU A 230 18.35 3.13 16.84
CA GLU A 230 17.45 2.65 17.90
C GLU A 230 17.44 1.12 17.99
N GLU A 231 17.39 0.44 16.84
CA GLU A 231 17.39 -1.02 16.73
C GLU A 231 18.80 -1.63 16.83
N GLY A 232 19.86 -0.83 16.98
CA GLY A 232 21.25 -1.30 17.08
C GLY A 232 21.85 -1.85 15.77
N ILE A 233 21.17 -1.65 14.64
CA ILE A 233 21.59 -2.06 13.29
C ILE A 233 22.70 -1.14 12.75
N LEU A 234 22.65 0.14 13.12
CA LEU A 234 23.61 1.16 12.71
C LEU A 234 24.39 1.69 13.90
N GLN A 235 25.68 1.93 13.68
CA GLN A 235 26.47 2.68 14.63
C GLN A 235 26.01 4.15 14.68
N PRO A 236 26.02 4.82 15.85
CA PRO A 236 25.56 6.20 15.97
C PRO A 236 26.29 7.22 15.07
N LEU A 237 27.54 6.96 14.70
CA LEU A 237 28.35 7.76 13.77
C LEU A 237 28.66 7.00 12.48
N VAL A 238 27.64 6.42 11.87
CA VAL A 238 27.77 5.70 10.61
C VAL A 238 28.18 6.63 9.46
N SER A 239 29.02 6.13 8.56
CA SER A 239 29.37 6.86 7.33
C SER A 239 28.19 6.90 6.36
N TYR A 240 28.13 7.91 5.48
CA TYR A 240 27.09 8.00 4.45
C TYR A 240 27.06 6.74 3.57
N LYS A 241 28.24 6.26 3.17
CA LYS A 241 28.38 5.08 2.31
C LYS A 241 27.80 3.83 2.97
N GLU A 242 28.12 3.61 4.24
CA GLU A 242 27.63 2.46 4.99
C GLU A 242 26.12 2.53 5.21
N CYS A 243 25.60 3.67 5.66
CA CYS A 243 24.16 3.90 5.84
C CYS A 243 23.40 3.68 4.53
N ARG A 244 23.90 4.23 3.41
CA ARG A 244 23.27 4.11 2.10
C ARG A 244 23.28 2.68 1.59
N ASN A 245 24.41 1.97 1.71
CA ASN A 245 24.51 0.58 1.27
C ASN A 245 23.56 -0.33 2.04
N LEU A 246 23.41 -0.13 3.35
CA LEU A 246 22.49 -0.91 4.17
C LEU A 246 21.02 -0.61 3.82
N TYR A 247 20.70 0.67 3.62
CA TYR A 247 19.38 1.07 3.14
C TYR A 247 19.04 0.42 1.79
N ASP A 248 19.94 0.52 0.81
CA ASP A 248 19.73 -0.04 -0.54
C ASP A 248 19.63 -1.57 -0.51
N LYS A 249 20.37 -2.24 0.39
CA LYS A 249 20.27 -3.69 0.59
C LYS A 249 18.92 -4.09 1.17
N MET A 250 18.46 -3.40 2.22
CA MET A 250 17.17 -3.71 2.86
C MET A 250 15.98 -3.36 1.96
N SER A 251 16.05 -2.25 1.23
CA SER A 251 15.00 -1.86 0.29
C SER A 251 14.86 -2.87 -0.85
N LYS A 252 15.97 -3.38 -1.37
CA LYS A 252 15.97 -4.46 -2.36
C LYS A 252 15.30 -5.73 -1.83
N THR A 253 15.67 -6.18 -0.63
CA THR A 253 15.03 -7.36 0.00
C THR A 253 13.54 -7.15 0.25
N LYS A 254 13.14 -5.94 0.69
CA LYS A 254 11.72 -5.59 0.90
C LYS A 254 10.94 -5.63 -0.41
N ASN A 255 11.49 -5.06 -1.49
CA ASN A 255 10.85 -5.06 -2.80
C ASN A 255 10.72 -6.48 -3.37
N GLU A 256 11.75 -7.32 -3.24
CA GLU A 256 11.70 -8.74 -3.63
C GLU A 256 10.62 -9.51 -2.84
N CYS A 257 10.47 -9.23 -1.54
CA CYS A 257 9.42 -9.84 -0.71
C CYS A 257 8.01 -9.38 -1.12
N ILE A 258 7.82 -8.08 -1.43
CA ILE A 258 6.54 -7.54 -1.90
C ILE A 258 6.15 -8.19 -3.23
N ILE A 259 7.08 -8.28 -4.19
CA ILE A 259 6.82 -8.92 -5.49
C ILE A 259 6.38 -10.37 -5.30
N LYS A 260 7.10 -11.15 -4.48
CA LYS A 260 6.70 -12.54 -4.16
C LYS A 260 5.31 -12.63 -3.56
N LYS A 261 4.95 -11.70 -2.66
CA LYS A 261 3.62 -11.67 -2.04
C LYS A 261 2.52 -11.31 -3.04
N GLU A 262 2.77 -10.37 -3.95
CA GLU A 262 1.82 -9.99 -5.00
C GLU A 262 1.61 -11.13 -6.02
N GLU A 263 2.67 -11.86 -6.37
CA GLU A 263 2.60 -13.05 -7.21
C GLU A 263 1.76 -14.16 -6.54
N GLN A 264 1.99 -14.40 -5.24
CA GLN A 264 1.20 -15.35 -4.46
C GLN A 264 -0.29 -14.94 -4.36
N GLU A 265 -0.58 -13.64 -4.16
CA GLU A 265 -1.96 -13.15 -4.10
C GLU A 265 -2.68 -13.30 -5.45
N LYS A 266 -1.99 -13.04 -6.57
CA LYS A 266 -2.53 -13.26 -7.92
C LYS A 266 -2.82 -14.74 -8.17
N ALA A 267 -1.89 -15.62 -7.79
CA ALA A 267 -2.07 -17.07 -7.90
C ALA A 267 -3.28 -17.54 -7.07
N SER A 268 -3.41 -17.08 -5.83
CA SER A 268 -4.53 -17.41 -4.93
C SER A 268 -5.90 -16.97 -5.50
N LYS A 269 -6.00 -15.74 -6.03
CA LYS A 269 -7.23 -15.26 -6.69
C LYS A 269 -7.60 -16.08 -7.93
N SER A 270 -6.59 -16.45 -8.73
CA SER A 270 -6.79 -17.29 -9.91
C SER A 270 -7.31 -18.68 -9.52
N ILE A 271 -6.67 -19.34 -8.56
CA ILE A 271 -7.08 -20.66 -8.03
C ILE A 271 -8.50 -20.59 -7.45
N THR A 272 -8.82 -19.56 -6.68
CA THR A 272 -10.17 -19.37 -6.11
C THR A 272 -11.25 -19.29 -7.20
N SER A 273 -10.99 -18.54 -8.27
CA SER A 273 -11.90 -18.46 -9.41
C SER A 273 -12.09 -19.82 -10.07
N ILE A 274 -11.00 -20.56 -10.30
CA ILE A 274 -11.05 -21.89 -10.93
C ILE A 274 -11.82 -22.89 -10.04
N ILE A 275 -11.63 -22.84 -8.72
CA ILE A 275 -12.39 -23.66 -7.75
C ILE A 275 -13.88 -23.35 -7.81
N SER A 276 -14.26 -22.07 -7.87
CA SER A 276 -15.66 -21.67 -8.06
C SER A 276 -16.26 -22.27 -9.33
N ASP A 277 -15.51 -22.27 -10.43
CA ASP A 277 -15.98 -22.85 -11.69
C ASP A 277 -16.09 -24.38 -11.63
N ILE A 278 -15.18 -25.06 -10.92
CA ILE A 278 -15.29 -26.48 -10.63
C ILE A 278 -16.57 -26.78 -9.83
N LYS A 279 -16.87 -25.99 -8.79
CA LYS A 279 -18.10 -26.15 -7.98
C LYS A 279 -19.36 -26.04 -8.85
N LYS A 280 -19.45 -25.01 -9.69
CA LYS A 280 -20.57 -24.83 -10.63
C LYS A 280 -20.71 -26.01 -11.60
N CYS A 281 -19.59 -26.52 -12.13
CA CYS A 281 -19.61 -27.68 -13.02
C CYS A 281 -20.10 -28.94 -12.28
N ARG A 282 -19.70 -29.14 -11.03
CA ARG A 282 -20.18 -30.26 -10.18
C ARG A 282 -21.68 -30.18 -9.93
N GLU A 283 -22.19 -29.01 -9.58
CA GLU A 283 -23.63 -28.78 -9.40
C GLU A 283 -24.41 -29.08 -10.69
N ALA A 284 -23.88 -28.64 -11.84
CA ALA A 284 -24.49 -28.91 -13.14
C ALA A 284 -24.48 -30.40 -13.51
N VAL A 285 -23.41 -31.14 -13.20
CA VAL A 285 -23.36 -32.61 -13.35
C VAL A 285 -24.44 -33.27 -12.50
N LEU A 286 -24.55 -32.90 -11.22
CA LEU A 286 -25.55 -33.47 -10.31
C LEU A 286 -26.98 -33.22 -10.82
N SER A 287 -27.25 -31.98 -11.26
CA SER A 287 -28.53 -31.62 -11.86
C SER A 287 -28.83 -32.43 -13.13
N CYS A 288 -27.85 -32.57 -14.03
CA CYS A 288 -28.00 -33.38 -15.25
C CYS A 288 -28.25 -34.86 -14.92
N LYS A 289 -27.57 -35.42 -13.92
CA LYS A 289 -27.82 -36.79 -13.44
C LYS A 289 -29.25 -36.95 -12.93
N ASN A 290 -29.76 -36.02 -12.13
CA ASN A 290 -31.14 -36.06 -11.63
C ASN A 290 -32.18 -36.02 -12.77
N PHE A 291 -31.98 -35.16 -13.76
CA PHE A 291 -32.85 -35.11 -14.94
C PHE A 291 -32.74 -36.39 -15.77
N GLN A 292 -31.53 -36.89 -16.02
CA GLN A 292 -31.30 -38.13 -16.73
C GLN A 292 -32.01 -39.31 -16.04
N SER A 293 -31.89 -39.46 -14.72
CA SER A 293 -32.60 -40.48 -13.94
C SER A 293 -34.12 -40.35 -14.05
N SER A 294 -34.64 -39.12 -14.08
CA SER A 294 -36.08 -38.87 -14.27
C SER A 294 -36.56 -39.35 -15.64
N TYR A 295 -35.79 -39.09 -16.70
CA TYR A 295 -36.11 -39.57 -18.05
C TYR A 295 -35.92 -41.09 -18.22
N ILE A 296 -34.96 -41.70 -17.52
CA ILE A 296 -34.81 -43.16 -17.47
C ILE A 296 -36.08 -43.79 -16.86
N LYS A 297 -36.58 -43.21 -15.76
CA LYS A 297 -37.81 -43.66 -15.10
C LYS A 297 -39.03 -43.47 -16.00
N GLU A 298 -39.21 -42.29 -16.62
CA GLU A 298 -40.32 -42.04 -17.54
C GLU A 298 -40.29 -42.99 -18.75
N LYS A 299 -39.10 -43.29 -19.29
CA LYS A 299 -38.92 -44.26 -20.37
C LYS A 299 -39.39 -45.66 -19.97
N ALA A 300 -39.12 -46.08 -18.74
CA ALA A 300 -39.54 -47.38 -18.22
C ALA A 300 -41.06 -47.46 -17.97
N GLU A 301 -41.66 -46.38 -17.47
CA GLU A 301 -43.09 -46.31 -17.14
C GLU A 301 -43.98 -46.07 -18.38
N HIS A 302 -43.45 -45.44 -19.44
CA HIS A 302 -44.21 -45.07 -20.63
C HIS A 302 -43.51 -45.46 -21.94
N PRO A 303 -43.58 -46.75 -22.36
CA PRO A 303 -42.83 -47.29 -23.50
C PRO A 303 -43.07 -46.56 -24.83
N PHE A 304 -44.29 -46.04 -25.07
CA PHE A 304 -44.64 -45.29 -26.28
C PHE A 304 -43.92 -43.94 -26.41
N ARG A 305 -43.31 -43.41 -25.33
CA ARG A 305 -42.49 -42.19 -25.32
C ARG A 305 -40.98 -42.48 -25.37
N GLY A 306 -40.60 -43.75 -25.55
CA GLY A 306 -39.23 -44.21 -25.37
C GLY A 306 -38.18 -43.48 -26.22
N ASN A 307 -38.50 -43.14 -27.47
CA ASN A 307 -37.58 -42.42 -28.37
C ASN A 307 -37.32 -40.97 -27.93
N ALA A 308 -38.33 -40.29 -27.38
CA ALA A 308 -38.16 -38.92 -26.89
C ALA A 308 -37.36 -38.91 -25.57
N CYS A 309 -37.64 -39.85 -24.67
CA CYS A 309 -36.90 -40.00 -23.42
C CYS A 309 -35.43 -40.39 -23.68
N GLN A 310 -35.16 -41.27 -24.65
CA GLN A 310 -33.80 -41.63 -25.02
C GLN A 310 -32.99 -40.42 -25.52
N LYS A 311 -33.57 -39.58 -26.39
CA LYS A 311 -32.90 -38.36 -26.86
C LYS A 311 -32.53 -37.42 -25.70
N MET A 312 -33.40 -37.28 -24.70
CA MET A 312 -33.10 -36.46 -23.53
C MET A 312 -31.98 -37.08 -22.67
N ILE A 313 -31.99 -38.40 -22.48
CA ILE A 313 -30.93 -39.13 -21.76
C ILE A 313 -29.57 -38.91 -22.44
N ASP A 314 -29.52 -39.01 -23.76
CA ASP A 314 -28.29 -38.81 -24.55
C ASP A 314 -27.78 -37.36 -24.42
N ILE A 315 -28.69 -36.37 -24.47
CA ILE A 315 -28.35 -34.95 -24.26
C ILE A 315 -27.76 -34.71 -22.86
N TYR A 316 -28.35 -35.27 -21.81
CA TYR A 316 -27.80 -35.12 -20.46
C TYR A 316 -26.48 -35.87 -20.29
N GLN A 317 -26.30 -37.02 -20.95
CA GLN A 317 -25.04 -37.75 -20.96
C GLN A 317 -23.91 -36.92 -21.59
N GLU A 318 -24.17 -36.31 -22.75
CA GLU A 318 -23.22 -35.43 -23.43
C GLU A 318 -22.86 -34.20 -22.57
N ARG A 319 -23.86 -33.59 -21.92
CA ARG A 319 -23.64 -32.46 -20.99
C ARG A 319 -22.79 -32.86 -19.79
N ILE A 320 -23.03 -34.03 -19.20
CA ILE A 320 -22.23 -34.55 -18.08
C ILE A 320 -20.77 -34.70 -18.50
N ALA A 321 -20.50 -35.34 -19.64
CA ALA A 321 -19.15 -35.50 -20.17
C ALA A 321 -18.47 -34.14 -20.43
N GLY A 322 -19.21 -33.16 -20.98
CA GLY A 322 -18.70 -31.80 -21.19
C GLY A 322 -18.33 -31.07 -19.89
N TYR A 323 -19.13 -31.21 -18.83
CA TYR A 323 -18.79 -30.62 -17.52
C TYR A 323 -17.63 -31.34 -16.84
N GLN A 324 -17.52 -32.67 -16.95
CA GLN A 324 -16.39 -33.44 -16.41
C GLN A 324 -15.08 -33.06 -17.10
N GLU A 325 -15.08 -32.90 -18.42
CA GLU A 325 -13.90 -32.45 -19.17
C GLU A 325 -13.47 -31.03 -18.76
N LYS A 326 -14.43 -30.13 -18.52
CA LYS A 326 -14.15 -28.78 -18.01
C LYS A 326 -13.55 -28.80 -16.60
N ILE A 327 -14.02 -29.69 -15.71
CA ILE A 327 -13.41 -29.91 -14.39
C ILE A 327 -11.96 -30.38 -14.54
N ARG A 328 -11.69 -31.34 -15.42
CA ARG A 328 -10.35 -31.86 -15.69
C ARG A 328 -9.40 -30.75 -16.19
N GLN A 329 -9.86 -29.92 -17.12
CA GLN A 329 -9.09 -28.78 -17.62
C GLN A 329 -8.78 -27.77 -16.52
N ASN A 330 -9.75 -27.44 -15.68
CA ASN A 330 -9.59 -26.54 -14.54
C ASN A 330 -8.60 -27.09 -13.51
N LEU A 331 -8.64 -28.39 -13.21
CA LEU A 331 -7.67 -29.04 -12.32
C LEU A 331 -6.25 -29.01 -12.90
N ASN A 332 -6.09 -29.20 -14.21
CA ASN A 332 -4.79 -29.07 -14.87
C ASN A 332 -4.24 -27.63 -14.82
N GLN A 333 -5.11 -26.62 -14.92
CA GLN A 333 -4.72 -25.22 -14.75
C GLN A 333 -4.23 -24.93 -13.32
N ILE A 334 -4.93 -25.44 -12.30
CA ILE A 334 -4.47 -25.32 -10.90
C ILE A 334 -3.11 -25.99 -10.73
N ARG A 335 -2.91 -27.21 -11.25
CA ARG A 335 -1.61 -27.91 -11.20
C ARG A 335 -0.49 -27.12 -11.89
N ALA A 336 -0.78 -26.44 -13.00
CA ALA A 336 0.20 -25.60 -13.69
C ALA A 336 0.59 -24.39 -12.84
N ILE A 337 -0.39 -23.67 -12.26
CA ILE A 337 -0.15 -22.52 -11.37
C ILE A 337 0.70 -22.95 -10.16
N LEU A 338 0.42 -24.12 -9.59
CA LEU A 338 1.14 -24.64 -8.42
C LEU A 338 2.56 -25.10 -8.73
N LYS A 339 2.83 -25.60 -9.94
CA LYS A 339 4.19 -25.96 -10.37
C LYS A 339 5.12 -24.74 -10.48
N ASP A 340 4.55 -23.57 -10.75
CA ASP A 340 5.29 -22.32 -10.91
C ASP A 340 5.44 -21.53 -9.60
N THR A 341 4.92 -22.02 -8.46
CA THR A 341 4.94 -21.33 -7.17
C THR A 341 5.86 -22.03 -6.16
N PRO A 342 6.84 -21.34 -5.51
CA PRO A 342 7.66 -21.93 -4.44
C PRO A 342 6.81 -22.27 -3.20
N GLN A 343 6.99 -23.49 -2.68
CA GLN A 343 6.17 -24.19 -1.68
C GLN A 343 6.02 -23.50 -0.30
N ASP A 344 4.79 -23.51 0.21
CA ASP A 344 4.41 -23.94 1.57
C ASP A 344 3.21 -24.89 1.40
N VAL A 345 3.37 -26.15 1.82
CA VAL A 345 2.62 -27.32 1.29
C VAL A 345 1.37 -27.67 2.11
N GLU A 346 1.23 -27.17 3.34
CA GLU A 346 0.19 -27.66 4.27
C GLU A 346 -1.24 -27.16 3.93
N GLU A 347 -1.40 -25.93 3.43
CA GLU A 347 -2.73 -25.38 3.10
C GLU A 347 -3.26 -25.89 1.73
N PHE A 348 -2.37 -26.44 0.89
CA PHE A 348 -2.72 -26.96 -0.45
C PHE A 348 -2.99 -28.46 -0.48
N GLU A 349 -2.50 -29.22 0.50
CA GLU A 349 -2.84 -30.64 0.65
C GLU A 349 -4.34 -30.83 0.91
N GLU A 350 -5.01 -29.92 1.62
CA GLU A 350 -6.47 -29.96 1.81
C GLU A 350 -7.25 -29.81 0.50
N ILE A 351 -6.77 -28.94 -0.40
CA ILE A 351 -7.37 -28.72 -1.73
C ILE A 351 -7.10 -29.90 -2.67
N ILE A 352 -5.92 -30.51 -2.58
CA ILE A 352 -5.56 -31.72 -3.35
C ILE A 352 -6.29 -32.96 -2.82
N ASN A 353 -6.53 -33.06 -1.51
CA ASN A 353 -7.33 -34.13 -0.89
C ASN A 353 -8.81 -34.01 -1.29
N CYS A 354 -9.37 -32.80 -1.35
CA CYS A 354 -10.70 -32.55 -1.93
C CYS A 354 -10.80 -32.89 -3.44
N ALA A 355 -9.66 -32.97 -4.14
CA ALA A 355 -9.57 -33.38 -5.54
C ALA A 355 -9.31 -34.90 -5.69
N HIS A 356 -8.58 -35.54 -4.79
CA HIS A 356 -8.38 -37.01 -4.75
C HIS A 356 -9.65 -37.76 -4.33
N GLU A 357 -10.47 -37.21 -3.43
CA GLU A 357 -11.82 -37.72 -3.17
C GLU A 357 -12.67 -37.75 -4.46
N ALA A 358 -12.36 -36.92 -5.45
CA ALA A 358 -13.07 -36.92 -6.74
C ALA A 358 -12.58 -38.00 -7.72
N GLU A 359 -11.32 -38.45 -7.64
CA GLU A 359 -10.82 -39.59 -8.44
C GLU A 359 -11.34 -40.93 -7.87
N GLN A 360 -11.49 -41.06 -6.54
CA GLN A 360 -12.06 -42.27 -5.94
C GLN A 360 -13.53 -42.52 -6.31
N TYR A 361 -14.30 -41.46 -6.61
CA TYR A 361 -15.69 -41.62 -7.07
C TYR A 361 -15.82 -42.13 -8.51
N ASP A 362 -14.80 -41.95 -9.36
CA ASP A 362 -14.75 -42.55 -10.70
C ASP A 362 -14.34 -44.03 -10.62
N GLU A 363 -13.38 -44.42 -9.78
CA GLU A 363 -12.95 -45.83 -9.61
C GLU A 363 -13.99 -46.73 -8.91
N ILE A 364 -14.77 -46.19 -7.97
CA ILE A 364 -15.89 -46.92 -7.34
C ILE A 364 -16.99 -47.23 -8.37
N PHE A 365 -17.14 -46.39 -9.41
CA PHE A 365 -18.15 -46.59 -10.46
C PHE A 365 -17.71 -47.56 -11.56
N ASP A 366 -16.44 -47.55 -11.97
CA ASP A 366 -15.90 -48.56 -12.89
C ASP A 366 -15.91 -49.97 -12.25
N SER A 367 -15.67 -50.06 -10.94
CA SER A 367 -15.82 -51.33 -10.19
C SER A 367 -17.29 -51.77 -10.04
N ALA A 368 -18.23 -50.82 -9.90
CA ALA A 368 -19.66 -51.11 -9.85
C ALA A 368 -20.22 -51.58 -11.22
N LEU A 369 -19.62 -51.15 -12.34
CA LEU A 369 -19.97 -51.64 -13.68
C LEU A 369 -19.48 -53.07 -13.97
N ILE A 370 -18.37 -53.50 -13.35
CA ILE A 370 -17.83 -54.87 -13.52
C ILE A 370 -18.67 -55.92 -12.74
N CYS A 371 -19.45 -55.52 -11.73
CA CYS A 371 -20.35 -56.42 -11.00
C CYS A 371 -21.72 -56.65 -11.68
N LEU A 372 -22.07 -55.89 -12.71
CA LEU A 372 -23.38 -55.96 -13.36
C LEU A 372 -23.65 -57.15 -14.31
N PRO A 373 -22.68 -57.95 -14.81
CA PRO A 373 -22.99 -59.17 -15.55
C PRO A 373 -23.48 -60.33 -14.67
N ASN A 374 -23.22 -60.29 -13.35
CA ASN A 374 -23.53 -61.43 -12.45
C ASN A 374 -24.94 -61.39 -11.84
N ILE A 375 -25.68 -60.29 -12.00
CA ILE A 375 -27.05 -60.16 -11.47
C ILE A 375 -28.12 -60.60 -12.50
N GLN A 376 -27.76 -60.78 -13.77
CA GLN A 376 -28.68 -61.34 -14.78
C GLN A 376 -28.98 -62.83 -14.56
N ASN A 377 -28.18 -63.56 -13.76
CA ASN A 377 -28.27 -65.02 -13.59
C ASN A 377 -28.80 -65.48 -12.22
N LYS A 378 -29.18 -64.57 -11.31
CA LYS A 378 -29.77 -64.95 -10.02
C LYS A 378 -30.90 -63.98 -9.69
N LEU A 379 -32.11 -64.53 -9.53
CA LEU A 379 -33.41 -63.89 -9.29
C LEU A 379 -34.25 -63.75 -10.59
N ASP A 380 -34.45 -64.82 -11.36
CA ASP A 380 -35.62 -65.71 -11.18
C ASP A 380 -35.99 -66.02 -9.73
N ILE A 381 -37.28 -65.83 -9.44
CA ILE A 381 -38.04 -66.07 -8.19
C ILE A 381 -38.46 -64.79 -7.49
N GLN A 382 -39.78 -64.75 -7.30
CA GLN A 382 -40.62 -63.67 -6.83
C GLN A 382 -40.71 -63.67 -5.27
N PRO A 383 -41.55 -62.82 -4.67
CA PRO A 383 -41.19 -61.68 -3.83
C PRO A 383 -41.34 -61.96 -2.32
N GLU A 384 -40.74 -61.11 -1.46
CA GLU A 384 -41.35 -60.68 -0.19
C GLU A 384 -40.60 -59.47 0.36
N ASN A 385 -41.36 -58.45 0.76
CA ASN A 385 -40.94 -57.24 1.48
C ASN A 385 -41.60 -57.35 2.88
N PRO A 386 -41.25 -56.57 3.94
CA PRO A 386 -40.31 -55.45 3.98
C PRO A 386 -39.52 -55.26 5.31
N LEU A 387 -38.66 -54.22 5.33
CA LEU A 387 -38.38 -53.32 6.49
C LEU A 387 -37.83 -53.92 7.80
N THR A 388 -36.52 -53.80 8.09
CA THR A 388 -36.05 -53.40 9.45
C THR A 388 -34.61 -52.86 9.60
N GLU A 389 -33.67 -52.99 8.66
CA GLU A 389 -32.24 -52.76 9.02
C GLU A 389 -31.63 -51.39 8.65
N LEU A 390 -32.32 -50.52 7.91
CA LEU A 390 -31.72 -49.24 7.46
C LEU A 390 -31.82 -48.09 8.47
N ARG A 391 -32.48 -48.27 9.62
CA ARG A 391 -32.60 -47.23 10.66
C ARG A 391 -31.54 -47.28 11.77
N ALA A 392 -30.78 -48.36 11.91
CA ALA A 392 -29.76 -48.47 12.97
C ALA A 392 -28.41 -47.81 12.58
N SER A 393 -28.10 -47.73 11.28
CA SER A 393 -26.83 -47.20 10.78
C SER A 393 -26.74 -45.66 10.82
N GLN A 394 -27.87 -44.96 10.65
CA GLN A 394 -27.89 -43.48 10.65
C GLN A 394 -27.82 -42.84 12.05
N ILE A 395 -28.21 -43.55 13.12
CA ILE A 395 -28.25 -42.98 14.47
C ILE A 395 -26.87 -42.99 15.15
N ASN A 396 -25.98 -43.93 14.81
CA ASN A 396 -24.64 -43.95 15.40
C ASN A 396 -23.69 -42.89 14.79
N PHE A 397 -23.92 -42.45 13.55
CA PHE A 397 -23.06 -41.45 12.91
C PHE A 397 -23.27 -40.03 13.46
N GLU A 398 -24.49 -39.68 13.89
CA GLU A 398 -24.79 -38.36 14.46
C GLU A 398 -24.36 -38.19 15.93
N ILE A 399 -24.33 -39.28 16.73
CA ILE A 399 -23.90 -39.22 18.13
C ILE A 399 -22.37 -39.04 18.24
N GLU A 400 -21.61 -39.62 17.31
CA GLU A 400 -20.14 -39.59 17.35
C GLU A 400 -19.57 -38.24 16.86
N LEU A 401 -20.24 -37.60 15.89
CA LEU A 401 -19.92 -36.24 15.42
C LEU A 401 -20.21 -35.16 16.48
N THR A 402 -21.29 -35.31 17.24
CA THR A 402 -21.64 -34.36 18.31
C THR A 402 -20.66 -34.44 19.49
N ARG A 403 -20.15 -35.64 19.81
CA ARG A 403 -19.21 -35.86 20.91
C ARG A 403 -17.79 -35.32 20.61
N LEU A 404 -17.39 -35.30 19.34
CA LEU A 404 -16.12 -34.71 18.87
C LEU A 404 -16.15 -33.17 18.88
N CYS A 405 -17.32 -32.56 18.65
CA CYS A 405 -17.47 -31.10 18.73
C CYS A 405 -17.47 -30.56 20.17
N GLU A 406 -17.99 -31.30 21.16
CA GLU A 406 -18.00 -30.85 22.56
C GLU A 406 -16.63 -30.99 23.27
N GLN A 407 -15.74 -31.86 22.80
CA GLN A 407 -14.38 -32.00 23.35
C GLN A 407 -13.42 -30.89 22.89
N ASN A 408 -13.62 -30.30 21.71
CA ASN A 408 -12.78 -29.22 21.21
C ASN A 408 -13.12 -27.82 21.77
N ILE A 409 -14.26 -27.66 22.45
CA ILE A 409 -14.65 -26.38 23.08
C ILE A 409 -14.09 -26.27 24.52
N ARG A 410 -13.58 -27.35 25.13
CA ARG A 410 -12.98 -27.34 26.48
C ARG A 410 -11.45 -27.21 26.54
N VAL A 411 -10.76 -27.06 25.41
CA VAL A 411 -9.29 -26.88 25.39
C VAL A 411 -8.87 -25.43 25.07
N SER A 412 -9.85 -24.53 24.89
CA SER A 412 -9.60 -23.09 24.65
C SER A 412 -10.27 -22.16 25.67
N MET A 413 -10.37 -22.60 26.93
CA MET A 413 -10.44 -21.70 28.10
C MET A 413 -9.25 -21.94 29.01
#